data_AF-A0A1M7AMI6-F1
#
_entry.id   AF-A0A1M7AMI6-F1
#
_cell.length_a   1.000
_cell.length_b   1.000
_cell.length_c   1.000
_cell.angle_alpha   90.00
_cell.angle_beta   90.00
_cell.angle_gamma   90.00
#
_symmetry.space_group_name_H-M   'P 1'
#
loop_
_entity.id
_entity.type
_entity.pdbx_description
1 polymer ?
#
loop_
_entity_poly.entity_id
_entity_poly.type
_entity_poly.pdbx_seq_one_letter_code
_entity_poly.pdbx_strand_id
1 'polypeptide(L)' 'MNGEYYYEYEKDNLYCYPSTYVLKNKLNILDENELKTAEREITSLRTVQALTSRIEGNFDKN' A
#
# COMPACT_ATOMS: atom_id res chain seq x y z
N MET A 1 -1.36 -23.42 14.50
CA MET A 1 -1.62 -22.22 13.68
C MET A 1 -0.85 -21.08 14.33
N ASN A 2 0.13 -20.40 13.74
CA ASN A 2 0.59 -20.27 12.35
C ASN A 2 2.07 -19.88 12.40
N GLY A 3 2.92 -20.60 11.66
CA GLY A 3 4.26 -20.11 11.34
C GLY A 3 4.10 -18.99 10.33
N GLU A 4 4.18 -17.74 10.79
CA GLU A 4 4.29 -16.61 9.89
C GLU A 4 5.65 -16.70 9.20
N TYR A 5 5.63 -16.91 7.89
CA TYR A 5 6.81 -16.95 7.05
C TYR A 5 7.45 -15.56 7.01
N TYR A 6 8.29 -15.24 8.00
CA TYR A 6 9.21 -14.12 7.93
C TYR A 6 10.34 -14.49 6.99
N TYR A 7 10.17 -14.16 5.72
CA TYR A 7 11.29 -14.10 4.79
C TYR A 7 12.14 -12.91 5.23
N GLU A 8 13.33 -13.15 5.79
CA GLU A 8 14.35 -12.12 5.98
C GLU A 8 14.85 -11.66 4.60
N TYR A 9 14.05 -10.83 3.92
CA TYR A 9 14.56 -10.03 2.82
C TYR A 9 15.58 -9.05 3.40
N GLU A 10 16.67 -8.80 2.66
CA GLU A 10 17.54 -7.67 2.96
C GLU A 10 16.68 -6.43 3.17
N LYS A 11 16.93 -5.74 4.27
CA LYS A 11 16.09 -4.64 4.71
C LYS A 11 16.11 -3.53 3.66
N ASP A 12 15.04 -3.45 2.88
CA ASP A 12 14.94 -2.53 1.75
C ASP A 12 14.73 -1.09 2.24
N ASN A 13 15.85 -0.37 2.38
CA ASN A 13 15.84 1.04 2.76
C ASN A 13 15.42 1.97 1.60
N LEU A 14 15.28 1.46 0.37
CA LEU A 14 14.80 2.23 -0.77
C LEU A 14 13.29 2.45 -0.65
N TYR A 15 12.52 1.38 -0.45
CA TYR A 15 11.06 1.44 -0.40
C TYR A 15 10.46 1.48 1.01
N CYS A 16 11.14 0.94 2.03
CA CYS A 16 10.66 0.98 3.41
C CYS A 16 11.38 2.06 4.23
N TYR A 17 10.76 2.50 5.33
CA TYR A 17 11.46 3.36 6.29
C TYR A 17 12.62 2.61 6.93
N PRO A 18 13.73 3.31 7.25
CA PRO A 18 14.90 2.69 7.87
C PRO A 18 14.51 1.88 9.09
N SER A 19 15.03 0.67 9.16
CA SER A 19 14.77 -0.24 10.26
C SER A 19 13.32 -0.73 10.41
N THR A 20 12.45 -0.54 9.43
CA THR A 20 11.06 -1.04 9.42
C THR A 20 10.73 -1.86 8.17
N TYR A 21 9.59 -2.55 8.19
CA TYR A 21 8.97 -3.13 6.99
C TYR A 21 7.85 -2.26 6.42
N VAL A 22 7.71 -1.02 6.90
CA VAL A 22 6.65 -0.10 6.51
C VAL A 22 7.08 0.69 5.29
N LEU A 23 6.26 0.62 4.23
CA LEU A 23 6.50 1.33 2.97
C LEU A 23 6.48 2.84 3.19
N LYS A 24 7.43 3.53 2.55
CA LYS A 24 7.41 4.99 2.44
C LYS A 24 6.13 5.39 1.72
N ASN A 25 5.34 6.22 2.39
CA ASN A 25 4.01 6.60 1.94
C ASN A 25 3.85 8.11 2.05
N LYS A 26 2.93 8.67 1.26
CA LYS A 26 2.69 10.13 1.19
C LYS A 26 2.13 10.73 2.49
N LEU A 27 1.67 9.90 3.42
CA LEU A 27 1.11 10.31 4.70
C LEU A 27 2.15 10.33 5.83
N ASN A 28 3.38 9.88 5.56
CA ASN A 28 4.46 9.73 6.54
C ASN A 28 4.06 8.87 7.75
N ILE A 29 3.22 7.86 7.56
CA ILE A 29 2.82 6.93 8.61
C ILE A 29 3.89 5.84 8.76
N LEU A 30 4.38 5.63 9.98
CA LEU A 30 5.39 4.60 10.31
C LEU A 30 4.79 3.39 11.02
N ASP A 31 3.55 3.47 11.49
CA ASP A 31 2.84 2.33 12.07
C ASP A 31 2.14 1.51 10.97
N GLU A 32 2.37 0.20 10.96
CA GLU A 32 1.84 -0.68 9.92
C GLU A 32 0.31 -0.75 9.94
N ASN A 33 -0.31 -0.77 11.13
CA ASN A 33 -1.76 -0.92 11.26
C ASN A 33 -2.48 0.38 10.87
N GLU A 34 -1.91 1.52 11.25
CA GLU A 34 -2.38 2.84 10.84
C GLU A 34 -2.27 3.01 9.32
N LEU A 35 -1.13 2.64 8.72
CA LEU A 35 -0.94 2.71 7.27
C LEU A 35 -1.97 1.85 6.55
N LYS A 36 -2.16 0.61 7.00
CA LYS A 36 -3.12 -0.32 6.41
C LYS A 36 -4.56 0.16 6.51
N THR A 37 -4.90 0.89 7.57
CA THR A 37 -6.23 1.47 7.75
C THR A 37 -6.43 2.64 6.79
N ALA A 38 -5.47 3.56 6.74
CA ALA A 38 -5.50 4.70 5.82
C ALA A 38 -5.55 4.26 4.34
N GLU A 39 -4.76 3.25 3.95
CA GLU A 39 -4.75 2.70 2.60
C GLU A 39 -6.12 2.13 2.20
N ARG A 40 -6.80 1.42 3.11
CA ARG A 40 -8.13 0.88 2.87
C ARG A 40 -9.16 1.98 2.67
N GLU A 41 -9.14 3.01 3.50
CA GLU A 41 -10.07 4.14 3.39
C GLU A 41 -9.89 4.88 2.07
N ILE A 42 -8.65 5.23 1.72
CA ILE A 42 -8.33 5.91 0.46
C ILE A 42 -8.73 5.06 -0.73
N THR A 43 -8.38 3.77 -0.72
CA THR A 43 -8.72 2.84 -1.80
C THR A 43 -10.23 2.70 -1.97
N SER A 44 -10.97 2.64 -0.86
CA SER A 44 -12.44 2.55 -0.90
C SER A 44 -13.05 3.76 -1.57
N LEU A 45 -12.61 4.97 -1.20
CA LEU A 45 -13.06 6.22 -1.82
C LEU A 45 -12.73 6.28 -3.31
N ARG A 46 -11.50 5.91 -3.70
CA ARG A 46 -11.07 5.89 -5.11
C ARG A 46 -11.81 4.85 -5.93
N THR A 47 -12.14 3.70 -5.33
CA THR A 47 -12.93 2.66 -5.98
C THR A 47 -14.35 3.15 -6.25
N VAL A 48 -15.01 3.79 -5.28
CA VAL A 48 -16.34 4.39 -5.50
C VAL A 48 -16.28 5.46 -6.59
N GLN A 49 -15.23 6.30 -6.57
CA GLN A 49 -15.01 7.29 -7.62
C GLN A 49 -14.88 6.61 -8.99
N ALA A 50 -14.02 5.60 -9.13
CA ALA A 50 -13.84 4.83 -10.36
C ALA A 50 -15.11 4.15 -10.88
N LEU A 51 -16.01 3.73 -9.98
CA LEU A 51 -17.30 3.16 -10.36
C LEU A 51 -18.31 4.23 -10.80
N THR A 52 -18.25 5.41 -10.19
CA THR A 52 -19.21 6.51 -10.44
C THR A 52 -18.81 7.35 -11.65
N SER A 53 -17.52 7.70 -11.75
CA SER A 53 -16.93 8.34 -12.92
C SER A 53 -16.31 7.26 -13.79
N ARG A 54 -16.81 7.13 -15.04
CA ARG A 54 -16.22 6.25 -16.04
C ARG A 54 -14.70 6.50 -16.14
N ILE A 55 -13.91 5.45 -15.98
CA ILE A 55 -12.48 5.50 -16.33
C ILE A 55 -12.39 5.42 -17.85
N GLU A 56 -11.90 6.49 -18.46
CA GLU A 56 -11.71 6.57 -19.91
C GLU A 56 -10.26 6.31 -20.29
N GLY A 57 -10.04 5.68 -21.44
CA GLY A 57 -8.71 5.38 -21.95
C GLY A 57 -8.67 4.08 -22.76
N ASN A 58 -7.61 3.91 -23.53
CA ASN A 58 -7.27 2.62 -24.14
C ASN A 58 -6.46 1.85 -23.11
N PHE A 59 -7.08 0.85 -22.48
CA PHE A 59 -6.42 0.06 -21.45
C PHE A 59 -5.41 -0.89 -22.08
N ASP A 60 -4.13 -0.70 -21.76
CA ASP A 60 -3.03 -1.60 -22.07
C ASP A 60 -2.21 -1.91 -20.80
N LYS A 61 -1.25 -2.82 -20.94
CA LYS A 61 -0.25 -3.14 -19.91
C LYS A 61 1.17 -2.76 -20.37
N ASN A 62 1.33 -2.49 -21.66
CA ASN A 62 2.61 -2.55 -22.39
C ASN A 62 3.05 -1.17 -22.86
#